data_AF-A0A1Y4QNY4-F1
#
_entry.id   AF-A0A1Y4QNY4-F1
#
_cell.length_a   1.000
_cell.length_b   1.000
_cell.length_c   1.000
_cell.angle_alpha   90.00
_cell.angle_beta   90.00
_cell.angle_gamma   90.00
#
_symmetry.space_group_name_H-M   'P 1'
#
loop_
_entity.id
_entity.type
_entity.pdbx_description
1 polymer ?
#
loop_
_entity_poly.entity_id
_entity_poly.type
_entity_poly.pdbx_seq_one_letter_code
_entity_poly.pdbx_strand_id
1 'polypeptide(L)' 'MVPRLNKNGKRNKGYTTMTYVERYDFILHHSNNEIVSISVAISNCYDAKKPHELSEINNN' A
#
# COMPACT_ATOMS: atom_id res chain seq x y z
N MET A 1 -2.21 1.43 -2.22
CA MET A 1 -3.00 0.18 -2.08
C MET A 1 -2.03 -1.00 -1.99
N VAL A 2 -2.28 -1.97 -1.12
CA VAL A 2 -1.44 -3.18 -0.97
C VAL A 2 -2.31 -4.44 -1.06
N PRO A 3 -1.76 -5.61 -1.44
CA PRO A 3 -2.49 -6.87 -1.38
C PRO A 3 -2.90 -7.23 0.05
N ARG A 4 -4.00 -7.99 0.24
CA ARG A 4 -4.38 -8.50 1.58
C ARG A 4 -3.52 -9.69 2.02
N LEU A 5 -3.11 -10.51 1.07
CA LEU A 5 -2.28 -11.69 1.27
C LEU A 5 -1.15 -11.68 0.24
N ASN A 6 -0.07 -12.40 0.52
CA ASN A 6 0.98 -12.64 -0.47
C ASN A 6 0.51 -13.63 -1.56
N LYS A 7 1.35 -13.89 -2.56
CA LYS A 7 1.05 -14.81 -3.67
C LYS A 7 0.69 -16.23 -3.22
N ASN A 8 1.12 -16.65 -2.03
CA ASN A 8 0.88 -17.98 -1.46
C ASN A 8 -0.32 -17.97 -0.48
N GLY A 9 -1.10 -16.89 -0.43
CA GLY A 9 -2.26 -16.77 0.46
C GLY A 9 -1.91 -16.57 1.94
N LYS A 10 -0.64 -16.28 2.28
CA LYS A 10 -0.22 -16.03 3.67
C LYS A 10 -0.25 -14.54 4.00
N ARG A 11 -0.44 -14.22 5.29
CA ARG A 11 -0.34 -12.84 5.80
C ARG A 11 1.07 -12.31 5.63
N ASN A 12 1.17 -11.04 5.25
CA ASN A 12 2.39 -10.27 5.26
C ASN A 12 2.26 -9.15 6.29
N LYS A 13 3.30 -8.93 7.11
CA LYS A 13 3.27 -7.93 8.18
C LYS A 13 3.02 -6.53 7.63
N GLY A 14 3.75 -6.12 6.58
CA GLY A 14 3.58 -4.79 5.96
C GLY A 14 2.18 -4.61 5.35
N TYR A 15 1.60 -5.65 4.77
CA TYR A 15 0.22 -5.59 4.27
C TYR A 15 -0.79 -5.46 5.40
N THR A 16 -0.54 -6.14 6.52
CA THR A 16 -1.38 -6.04 7.72
C THR A 16 -1.23 -4.66 8.37
N THR A 17 -0.04 -4.05 8.33
CA THR A 17 0.17 -2.69 8.84
C THR A 17 -0.78 -1.67 8.19
N MET A 18 -1.06 -1.81 6.89
CA MET A 18 -2.02 -0.93 6.21
C MET A 18 -3.43 -0.98 6.79
N THR A 19 -3.85 -2.07 7.45
CA THR A 19 -5.20 -2.14 8.05
C THR A 19 -5.34 -1.30 9.31
N TYR A 20 -4.23 -0.82 9.87
CA TYR A 20 -4.22 0.04 11.05
C TYR A 20 -4.12 1.53 10.70
N VAL A 21 -3.99 1.88 9.41
CA VAL A 21 -3.92 3.29 8.98
C VAL A 21 -5.30 3.91 9.07
N GLU A 22 -5.39 5.02 9.77
CA GLU A 22 -6.59 5.84 9.95
C GLU A 22 -6.46 7.18 9.23
N ARG A 23 -7.61 7.80 8.95
CA ARG A 23 -7.66 9.16 8.41
C ARG A 23 -6.91 10.10 9.35
N TYR A 24 -6.08 10.96 8.76
CA TYR A 24 -5.18 11.91 9.39
C TYR A 24 -3.84 11.37 9.91
N ASP A 25 -3.57 10.07 9.76
CA ASP A 25 -2.22 9.54 9.99
C ASP A 25 -1.21 10.15 9.01
N PHE A 26 0.03 10.33 9.48
CA PHE A 26 1.15 10.67 8.61
C PHE A 26 1.69 9.41 7.92
N ILE A 27 1.97 9.54 6.62
CA ILE A 27 2.59 8.50 5.80
C ILE A 27 3.92 9.03 5.28
N LEU A 28 4.98 8.29 5.58
CA LEU A 28 6.33 8.53 5.07
C LEU A 28 6.56 7.73 3.78
N HIS A 29 6.84 8.41 2.68
CA HIS A 29 7.20 7.75 1.42
C HIS A 29 8.71 7.58 1.35
N HIS A 30 9.16 6.33 1.23
CA HIS A 30 10.57 5.97 1.13
C HIS A 30 10.84 5.22 -0.17
N SER A 31 11.82 5.70 -0.93
CA SER A 31 12.26 5.09 -2.18
C SER A 31 13.75 5.31 -2.37
N ASN A 32 14.47 4.34 -2.93
CA ASN A 32 15.91 4.43 -3.20
C ASN A 32 16.75 4.90 -1.99
N ASN A 33 16.45 4.38 -0.80
CA ASN A 33 17.10 4.73 0.47
C ASN A 33 16.90 6.18 0.95
N GLU A 34 15.91 6.90 0.39
CA GLU A 34 15.62 8.28 0.74
C GLU A 34 14.14 8.49 1.10
N ILE A 35 13.86 9.47 1.96
CA ILE A 35 12.51 9.97 2.21
C ILE A 35 12.17 10.94 1.08
N VAL A 36 11.18 10.59 0.27
CA VAL A 36 10.80 11.38 -0.91
C VAL A 36 9.55 12.23 -0.70
N SER A 37 8.73 11.91 0.30
CA SER A 37 7.51 12.65 0.62
C SER A 37 6.98 12.33 2.02
N ILE A 38 6.27 13.29 2.61
CA ILE A 38 5.44 13.13 3.81
C ILE A 38 4.01 13.54 3.42
N SER A 39 3.05 12.67 3.64
CA SER A 39 1.64 12.93 3.32
C SER A 39 0.72 12.61 4.49
N VAL A 40 -0.52 13.10 4.43
CA VAL A 40 -1.58 12.80 5.42
C VAL A 40 -2.61 11.88 4.79
N ALA A 41 -2.99 10.81 5.47
CA ALA A 41 -4.05 9.89 5.03
C ALA A 41 -5.41 10.61 5.00
N ILE A 42 -6.11 10.55 3.86
CA ILE A 42 -7.42 11.21 3.70
C ILE A 42 -8.60 10.29 4.02
N SER A 43 -8.36 8.99 4.19
CA SER A 43 -9.36 7.97 4.51
C SER A 43 -8.75 6.83 5.33
N ASN A 44 -9.60 6.10 6.05
CA ASN A 44 -9.23 4.82 6.65
C ASN A 44 -8.93 3.77 5.58
N CYS A 45 -8.34 2.63 5.96
CA CYS A 45 -8.18 1.49 5.06
C CYS A 45 -9.54 0.95 4.56
N TYR A 46 -9.63 0.66 3.26
CA TYR A 46 -10.81 0.07 2.62
C TYR A 46 -10.40 -0.99 1.58
N ASP A 47 -11.28 -1.97 1.34
CA ASP A 47 -11.05 -2.99 0.31
C ASP A 47 -11.20 -2.39 -1.09
N ALA A 48 -10.26 -2.69 -1.99
CA ALA A 48 -10.24 -2.18 -3.36
C ALA A 48 -9.74 -3.25 -4.34
N LYS A 49 -10.03 -3.06 -5.64
CA LYS A 49 -9.45 -3.86 -6.73
C LYS A 49 -8.06 -3.32 -7.10
N LYS A 50 -7.17 -4.20 -7.56
CA LYS A 50 -5.84 -3.81 -8.04
C LYS A 50 -5.99 -2.76 -9.15
N PRO A 51 -5.24 -1.63 -9.11
CA PRO A 51 -5.23 -0.63 -10.16
C PRO A 51 -4.86 -1.24 -11.53
N HIS A 52 -5.53 -0.80 -12.59
CA HIS A 52 -5.35 -1.33 -13.94
C HIS A 52 -3.94 -1.09 -14.48
N GLU A 53 -3.33 0.03 -14.11
CA GLU A 53 -1.98 0.43 -14.51
C GLU A 53 -0.94 -0.57 -14.01
N LEU A 54 -1.21 -1.25 -12.89
CA LEU A 54 -0.32 -2.27 -12.33
C LEU A 54 -0.51 -3.65 -12.98
N SER A 55 -1.54 -3.87 -13.79
CA SER A 55 -1.65 -5.09 -14.62
C SER A 55 -0.80 -5.02 -15.88
N GLU A 56 -0.63 -3.83 -16.46
CA GLU A 56 0.05 -3.63 -17.74
C GLU A 56 1.57 -3.78 -17.62
N ILE A 57 2.15 -3.47 -16.46
CA ILE A 57 3.61 -3.53 -16.20
C ILE A 57 4.19 -4.95 -16.31
N ASN A 58 3.38 -6.01 -16.17
CA ASN A 58 3.87 -7.39 -16.20
C ASN A 58 3.81 -8.06 -17.58
N ASN A 59 3.44 -7.33 -18.64
CA ASN A 59 3.26 -7.87 -20.00
C ASN A 59 4.34 -7.41 -21.01
N ASN A 60 5.42 -6.77 -20.55
CA ASN A 60 6.58 -6.37 -21.38
C ASN A 60 7.87 -7.03 -20.90
#